data_AF-A0A9N7RG50-F1
#
_entry.id   AF-A0A9N7RG50-F1
#
_cell.length_a   1.000
_cell.length_b   1.000
_cell.length_c   1.000
_cell.angle_alpha   90.00
_cell.angle_beta   90.00
_cell.angle_gamma   90.00
#
_symmetry.space_group_name_H-M   'P 1'
#
loop_
_entity.id
_entity.type
_entity.pdbx_description
1 polymer ?
#
loop_
_entity_poly.entity_id
_entity_poly.type
_entity_poly.pdbx_seq_one_letter_code
_entity_poly.pdbx_strand_id
1 'polypeptide(L)'
;MGVVRGILVESDLLISPSAGDANGDAILRPGADLLLRRLRYSKIPFGISHEPGLSRPKECLMQELANTYSCTNVCLSPEDDLSSKVAHIWEDNEGTFIYVVSGCKADIYHKEAGNGWSKVIVDPGYDVATGTSNIFIQKLEELLLLICSLNKKAIDGEGLIVGYVMKPSREEDFAKRGAFPLRPTQNGLMFLPLQYELPLSRQLKLVDAVLHKATDEILAVDMCSPSELSEKVAFTSNLQELQKCMKSQPVCCVIDPISNISPILDRLEVQQILIGLEALNIHGRSKIRAPHFLKVDSFHQPYLEQRLAEAKLSLPNIVKPQVACGVSNAHSMAIVFKMDQYKDLNVPLPAVVQEYVDHSSLIYKFYALGSKVFYAVKKSIPNTDILMNLFADKGSKPLHFDSLKSLPVATEQLSAGNHQLELDLVNDAANWLRRTLDLTIFGFDVVIQEGTGDHVIVDVNYLPSFKEVADGVALPAFWDALKEKIVSEKDKQSNESEIS
;
A
#
# COMPACT_ATOMS: atom_id res chain seq x y z
N MET A 1 20.50 -18.44 -17.71
CA MET A 1 20.89 -17.32 -16.84
C MET A 1 20.16 -17.48 -15.53
N GLY A 2 20.85 -17.38 -14.39
CA GLY A 2 20.18 -17.42 -13.09
C GLY A 2 19.49 -16.10 -12.76
N VAL A 3 18.70 -16.09 -11.68
CA VAL A 3 18.10 -14.85 -11.14
C VAL A 3 19.18 -13.82 -10.81
N VAL A 4 18.82 -12.54 -10.87
CA VAL A 4 19.70 -11.42 -10.54
C VAL A 4 20.07 -11.47 -9.06
N ARG A 5 21.37 -11.51 -8.76
CA ARG A 5 21.93 -11.64 -7.41
C ARG A 5 22.66 -10.41 -6.90
N GLY A 6 23.09 -9.53 -7.79
CA GLY A 6 23.73 -8.29 -7.39
C GLY A 6 23.75 -7.27 -8.50
N ILE A 7 23.76 -5.99 -8.12
CA ILE A 7 23.72 -4.87 -9.05
C ILE A 7 24.81 -3.88 -8.68
N LEU A 8 25.71 -3.60 -9.62
CA LEU A 8 26.73 -2.56 -9.46
C LEU A 8 26.43 -1.43 -10.42
N VAL A 9 26.26 -0.21 -9.90
CA VAL A 9 25.91 0.98 -10.69
C VAL A 9 27.07 1.95 -10.71
N GLU A 10 27.47 2.42 -11.88
CA GLU A 10 28.51 3.44 -12.00
C GLU A 10 28.08 4.78 -11.39
N SER A 11 28.96 5.37 -10.56
CA SER A 11 28.69 6.64 -9.87
C SER A 11 28.33 7.79 -10.81
N ASP A 12 28.84 7.80 -12.04
CA ASP A 12 28.54 8.85 -13.03
C ASP A 12 27.10 8.81 -13.56
N LEU A 13 26.40 7.68 -13.41
CA LEU A 13 24.97 7.56 -13.69
C LEU A 13 24.11 8.12 -12.56
N LEU A 14 24.67 8.23 -11.34
CA LEU A 14 23.94 8.65 -10.15
C LEU A 14 24.26 10.09 -9.76
N ILE A 15 25.48 10.55 -10.02
CA ILE A 15 26.02 11.83 -9.57
C ILE A 15 26.41 12.65 -10.78
N SER A 16 26.05 13.94 -10.77
CA SER A 16 26.56 14.94 -11.71
C SER A 16 27.47 15.93 -10.97
N PRO A 17 28.56 16.40 -11.62
CA PRO A 17 29.27 17.58 -11.12
C PRO A 17 28.33 18.79 -11.15
N SER A 18 28.36 19.62 -10.11
CA SER A 18 27.60 20.88 -10.07
C SER A 18 27.91 21.73 -11.31
N ALA A 19 26.88 22.27 -11.95
CA ALA A 19 27.02 23.17 -13.08
C ALA A 19 27.64 24.49 -12.58
N GLY A 20 28.97 24.61 -12.64
CA GLY A 20 29.62 25.92 -12.49
C GLY A 20 31.04 25.95 -11.99
N ASP A 21 31.58 24.95 -11.28
CA ASP A 21 32.96 25.03 -10.76
C ASP A 21 33.58 23.65 -10.51
N ALA A 22 34.89 23.54 -10.70
CA ALA A 22 35.68 22.34 -10.36
C ALA A 22 35.66 22.00 -8.84
N ASN A 23 35.09 22.88 -8.02
CA ASN A 23 34.84 22.74 -6.57
C ASN A 23 33.34 22.67 -6.21
N GLY A 24 32.44 22.61 -7.20
CA GLY A 24 31.01 22.61 -6.95
C GLY A 24 30.53 21.35 -6.21
N ASP A 25 29.47 21.49 -5.42
CA ASP A 25 28.85 20.37 -4.71
C ASP A 25 28.42 19.26 -5.68
N ALA A 26 28.66 18.01 -5.30
CA ALA A 26 28.15 16.87 -6.05
C ALA A 26 26.63 16.76 -5.82
N ILE A 27 25.84 16.59 -6.89
CA ILE A 27 24.37 16.49 -6.80
C ILE A 27 23.92 15.19 -7.46
N LEU A 28 22.88 14.57 -6.90
CA LEU A 28 22.22 13.42 -7.51
C LEU A 28 21.55 13.79 -8.82
N ARG A 29 21.71 12.93 -9.83
CA ARG A 29 20.98 13.03 -11.09
C ARG A 29 19.48 12.76 -10.87
N PRO A 30 18.59 13.31 -11.71
CA PRO A 30 17.19 12.94 -11.72
C PRO A 30 17.01 11.42 -11.80
N GLY A 31 16.07 10.87 -11.03
CA GLY A 31 15.79 9.43 -10.99
C GLY A 31 16.72 8.59 -10.11
N ALA A 32 17.94 9.07 -9.80
CA ALA A 32 18.91 8.32 -9.01
C ALA A 32 18.41 8.00 -7.59
N ASP A 33 17.85 9.00 -6.90
CA ASP A 33 17.29 8.84 -5.55
C ASP A 33 16.19 7.77 -5.51
N LEU A 34 15.28 7.81 -6.48
CA LEU A 34 14.16 6.86 -6.58
C LEU A 34 14.65 5.43 -6.85
N LEU A 35 15.64 5.27 -7.74
CA LEU A 35 16.26 3.97 -8.00
C LEU A 35 16.90 3.41 -6.73
N LEU A 36 17.74 4.21 -6.04
CA LEU A 36 18.46 3.78 -4.85
C LEU A 36 17.51 3.38 -3.72
N ARG A 37 16.43 4.14 -3.50
CA ARG A 37 15.36 3.79 -2.55
C ARG A 37 14.74 2.43 -2.85
N ARG A 38 14.46 2.13 -4.12
CA ARG A 38 13.82 0.88 -4.55
C ARG A 38 14.79 -0.30 -4.49
N LEU A 39 16.05 -0.10 -4.87
CA LEU A 39 17.09 -1.14 -4.77
C LEU A 39 17.37 -1.52 -3.32
N ARG A 40 17.38 -0.56 -2.39
CA ARG A 40 17.55 -0.81 -0.94
C ARG A 40 16.64 -1.89 -0.39
N TYR A 41 15.38 -1.92 -0.82
CA TYR A 41 14.38 -2.86 -0.31
C TYR A 41 14.06 -4.00 -1.29
N SER A 42 14.81 -4.12 -2.37
CA SER A 42 14.55 -5.09 -3.45
C SER A 42 14.92 -6.54 -3.12
N LYS A 43 15.62 -6.77 -2.00
CA LYS A 43 16.31 -8.04 -1.64
C LYS A 43 17.43 -8.45 -2.62
N ILE A 44 17.93 -7.51 -3.42
CA ILE A 44 19.10 -7.69 -4.28
C ILE A 44 20.22 -6.81 -3.70
N PRO A 45 21.35 -7.39 -3.24
CA PRO A 45 22.55 -6.64 -2.91
C PRO A 45 22.94 -5.69 -4.04
N PHE A 46 23.32 -4.46 -3.70
CA PHE A 46 23.76 -3.52 -4.71
C PHE A 46 24.89 -2.62 -4.20
N GLY A 47 25.64 -2.08 -5.14
CA GLY A 47 26.77 -1.20 -4.87
C GLY A 47 26.90 -0.08 -5.90
N ILE A 48 27.75 0.88 -5.56
CA ILE A 48 28.10 2.00 -6.44
C ILE A 48 29.58 1.87 -6.78
N SER A 49 29.91 1.76 -8.07
CA SER A 49 31.29 1.73 -8.52
C SER A 49 31.82 3.12 -8.84
N HIS A 50 33.11 3.34 -8.57
CA HIS A 50 33.78 4.57 -8.94
C HIS A 50 35.24 4.33 -9.35
N GLU A 51 35.78 5.28 -10.09
CA GLU A 51 37.19 5.33 -10.45
C GLU A 51 38.06 5.79 -9.27
N PRO A 52 39.36 5.43 -9.26
CA PRO A 52 40.34 6.07 -8.39
C PRO A 52 40.40 7.58 -8.64
N GLY A 53 40.64 8.36 -7.58
CA GLY A 53 40.86 9.81 -7.71
C GLY A 53 39.56 10.65 -7.82
N LEU A 54 38.50 10.23 -7.13
CA LEU A 54 37.29 11.04 -6.99
C LEU A 54 37.58 12.40 -6.35
N SER A 55 36.79 13.42 -6.72
CA SER A 55 36.81 14.69 -6.00
C SER A 55 36.23 14.51 -4.59
N ARG A 56 36.76 15.27 -3.61
CA ARG A 56 36.28 15.22 -2.22
C ARG A 56 34.75 15.38 -2.08
N PRO A 57 34.07 16.29 -2.81
CA PRO A 57 32.60 16.37 -2.75
C PRO A 57 31.90 15.09 -3.21
N LYS A 58 32.42 14.44 -4.27
CA LYS A 58 31.86 13.19 -4.79
C LYS A 58 32.10 12.01 -3.86
N GLU A 59 33.27 11.94 -3.23
CA GLU A 59 33.56 10.94 -2.17
C GLU A 59 32.62 11.08 -0.98
N CYS A 60 32.43 12.31 -0.46
CA CYS A 60 31.52 12.57 0.65
C CYS A 60 30.08 12.15 0.31
N LEU A 61 29.57 12.55 -0.86
CA LEU A 61 28.23 12.18 -1.30
C LEU A 61 28.09 10.66 -1.46
N MET A 62 29.07 9.98 -2.05
CA MET A 62 29.04 8.52 -2.17
C MET A 62 29.03 7.80 -0.82
N GLN A 63 29.76 8.30 0.18
CA GLN A 63 29.71 7.76 1.53
C GLN A 63 28.34 7.98 2.17
N GLU A 64 27.74 9.16 1.97
CA GLU A 64 26.38 9.46 2.44
C GLU A 64 25.35 8.54 1.79
N LEU A 65 25.43 8.31 0.48
CA LEU A 65 24.55 7.39 -0.25
C LEU A 65 24.72 5.95 0.24
N ALA A 66 25.95 5.48 0.42
CA ALA A 66 26.23 4.15 0.95
C ALA A 66 25.61 3.93 2.34
N ASN A 67 25.73 4.92 3.22
CA ASN A 67 25.13 4.86 4.56
C ASN A 67 23.60 4.94 4.50
N THR A 68 23.07 5.87 3.71
CA THR A 68 21.63 6.12 3.59
C THR A 68 20.90 4.93 2.98
N TYR A 69 21.48 4.32 1.95
CA TYR A 69 20.87 3.25 1.17
C TYR A 69 21.38 1.85 1.49
N SER A 70 22.31 1.74 2.45
CA SER A 70 22.91 0.47 2.88
C SER A 70 23.53 -0.29 1.71
N CYS A 71 24.28 0.41 0.86
CA CYS A 71 24.96 -0.14 -0.32
C CYS A 71 26.47 -0.03 -0.22
N THR A 72 27.18 -0.79 -1.05
CA THR A 72 28.64 -0.89 -0.99
C THR A 72 29.31 -0.03 -2.04
N ASN A 73 30.29 0.79 -1.64
CA ASN A 73 31.13 1.52 -2.59
C ASN A 73 32.29 0.63 -3.07
N VAL A 74 32.49 0.56 -4.38
CA VAL A 74 33.53 -0.29 -5.00
C VAL A 74 34.43 0.57 -5.86
N CYS A 75 35.72 0.66 -5.50
CA CYS A 75 36.72 1.31 -6.32
C CYS A 75 37.18 0.34 -7.43
N LEU A 76 36.93 0.71 -8.68
CA LEU A 76 37.26 -0.08 -9.87
C LEU A 76 38.20 0.72 -10.79
N SER A 77 39.32 0.10 -11.14
CA SER A 77 40.22 0.51 -12.21
C SER A 77 39.89 -0.31 -13.47
N PRO A 78 40.20 0.19 -14.68
CA PRO A 78 39.89 -0.52 -15.92
C PRO A 78 40.47 -1.94 -16.04
N GLU A 79 41.58 -2.20 -15.34
CA GLU A 79 42.30 -3.49 -15.33
C GLU A 79 41.77 -4.49 -14.29
N ASP A 80 40.90 -4.06 -13.37
CA ASP A 80 40.42 -4.93 -12.30
C ASP A 80 39.46 -6.02 -12.83
N ASP A 81 39.58 -7.24 -12.30
CA ASP A 81 38.54 -8.25 -12.49
C ASP A 81 37.37 -7.98 -11.54
N LEU A 82 36.23 -7.64 -12.12
CA LEU A 82 34.99 -7.33 -11.43
C LEU A 82 34.53 -8.48 -10.51
N SER A 83 34.69 -9.73 -10.97
CA SER A 83 34.26 -10.89 -10.20
C SER A 83 35.07 -11.03 -8.92
N SER A 84 36.40 -10.92 -9.01
CA SER A 84 37.29 -10.97 -7.84
C SER A 84 37.00 -9.88 -6.80
N LYS A 85 36.76 -8.63 -7.25
CA LYS A 85 36.52 -7.50 -6.34
C LYS A 85 35.17 -7.59 -5.62
N VAL A 86 34.15 -8.12 -6.29
CA VAL A 86 32.79 -8.20 -5.76
C VAL A 86 32.53 -9.49 -5.00
N ALA A 87 33.24 -10.59 -5.31
CA ALA A 87 33.10 -11.87 -4.61
C ALA A 87 33.39 -11.78 -3.10
N HIS A 88 34.23 -10.83 -2.67
CA HIS A 88 34.48 -10.56 -1.25
C HIS A 88 33.36 -9.78 -0.56
N ILE A 89 32.42 -9.22 -1.33
CA ILE A 89 31.35 -8.33 -0.85
C ILE A 89 30.01 -9.07 -0.81
N TRP A 90 29.73 -9.91 -1.80
CA TRP A 90 28.48 -10.67 -1.92
C TRP A 90 28.76 -12.18 -1.78
N GLU A 91 28.14 -12.81 -0.77
CA GLU A 91 28.46 -14.19 -0.32
C GLU A 91 28.01 -15.33 -1.26
N ASP A 92 27.41 -15.03 -2.41
CA ASP A 92 26.80 -16.05 -3.29
C ASP A 92 27.18 -15.79 -4.75
N ASN A 93 27.92 -16.73 -5.37
CA ASN A 93 28.42 -16.61 -6.75
C ASN A 93 27.49 -17.28 -7.79
N GLU A 94 26.37 -17.91 -7.39
CA GLU A 94 25.47 -18.60 -8.31
C GLU A 94 24.28 -17.72 -8.72
N GLY A 95 24.39 -17.07 -9.89
CA GLY A 95 23.32 -16.30 -10.50
C GLY A 95 23.81 -15.31 -11.56
N THR A 96 22.99 -14.30 -11.85
CA THR A 96 23.36 -13.21 -12.76
C THR A 96 23.67 -11.94 -11.98
N PHE A 97 24.81 -11.30 -12.25
CA PHE A 97 25.16 -9.98 -11.72
C PHE A 97 25.02 -8.94 -12.82
N ILE A 98 24.57 -7.74 -12.45
CA ILE A 98 24.38 -6.65 -13.40
C ILE A 98 25.41 -5.56 -13.13
N TYR A 99 26.14 -5.16 -14.16
CA TYR A 99 26.99 -3.97 -14.11
C TYR A 99 26.43 -2.88 -15.02
N VAL A 100 26.03 -1.76 -14.43
CA VAL A 100 25.35 -0.65 -15.12
C VAL A 100 26.34 0.49 -15.34
N VAL A 101 26.57 0.85 -16.60
CA VAL A 101 27.57 1.84 -17.02
C VAL A 101 26.99 2.90 -17.95
N SER A 102 27.60 4.08 -17.97
CA SER A 102 27.28 5.13 -18.92
C SER A 102 27.70 4.77 -20.35
N GLY A 103 26.85 5.10 -21.34
CA GLY A 103 27.18 4.96 -22.76
C GLY A 103 28.50 5.60 -23.17
N CYS A 104 28.85 6.74 -22.57
CA CYS A 104 30.11 7.44 -22.85
C CYS A 104 31.36 6.66 -22.42
N LYS A 105 31.21 5.65 -21.55
CA LYS A 105 32.28 4.82 -21.01
C LYS A 105 32.10 3.34 -21.35
N ALA A 106 31.17 3.02 -22.25
CA ALA A 106 30.87 1.66 -22.67
C ALA A 106 32.12 0.92 -23.20
N ASP A 107 33.03 1.61 -23.90
CA ASP A 107 34.24 1.01 -24.48
C ASP A 107 35.44 0.96 -23.51
N ILE A 108 35.36 1.67 -22.38
CA ILE A 108 36.48 1.87 -21.45
C ILE A 108 36.52 0.75 -20.38
N TYR A 109 35.36 0.18 -20.03
CA TYR A 109 35.24 -0.79 -18.95
C TYR A 109 35.03 -2.23 -19.43
N HIS A 110 35.91 -3.13 -18.97
CA HIS A 110 35.81 -4.59 -18.94
C HIS A 110 35.27 -5.23 -20.24
N LYS A 111 36.20 -5.64 -21.11
CA LYS A 111 35.91 -6.29 -22.41
C LYS A 111 35.12 -7.59 -22.28
N GLU A 112 35.22 -8.28 -21.16
CA GLU A 112 34.46 -9.49 -20.85
C GLU A 112 34.18 -9.47 -19.34
N ALA A 113 33.00 -8.98 -18.94
CA ALA A 113 32.55 -9.21 -17.58
C ALA A 113 32.50 -10.73 -17.39
N GLY A 114 33.21 -11.27 -16.38
CA GLY A 114 33.40 -12.71 -16.21
C GLY A 114 32.09 -13.50 -16.19
N ASN A 115 32.19 -14.84 -16.28
CA ASN A 115 31.02 -15.73 -16.25
C ASN A 115 30.02 -15.33 -15.14
N GLY A 116 28.78 -15.06 -15.53
CA GLY A 116 27.70 -14.64 -14.61
C GLY A 116 27.40 -13.14 -14.60
N TRP A 117 28.20 -12.29 -15.25
CA TRP A 117 27.93 -10.86 -15.34
C TRP A 117 27.23 -10.45 -16.64
N SER A 118 26.28 -9.52 -16.53
CA SER A 118 25.59 -8.86 -17.64
C SER A 118 25.87 -7.36 -17.59
N LYS A 119 26.43 -6.83 -18.68
CA LYS A 119 26.71 -5.40 -18.81
C LYS A 119 25.49 -4.68 -19.37
N VAL A 120 25.03 -3.66 -18.64
CA VAL A 120 23.89 -2.80 -19.00
C VAL A 120 24.42 -1.40 -19.27
N ILE A 121 24.19 -0.90 -20.47
CA ILE A 121 24.65 0.40 -20.92
C ILE A 121 23.46 1.35 -20.94
N VAL A 122 23.58 2.48 -20.23
CA VAL A 122 22.58 3.56 -20.25
C VAL A 122 22.98 4.56 -21.34
N ASP A 123 22.24 4.58 -22.45
CA ASP A 123 22.49 5.47 -23.58
C ASP A 123 21.18 6.04 -24.15
N PRO A 124 20.90 7.34 -23.95
CA PRO A 124 19.72 8.00 -24.50
C PRO A 124 19.69 8.10 -26.03
N GLY A 125 20.83 7.97 -26.71
CA GLY A 125 20.98 8.17 -28.15
C GLY A 125 20.97 6.88 -28.98
N TYR A 126 20.86 5.72 -28.35
CA TYR A 126 20.95 4.43 -29.04
C TYR A 126 19.59 3.95 -29.56
N ASP A 127 19.50 3.74 -30.88
CA ASP A 127 18.37 3.09 -31.54
C ASP A 127 18.75 1.62 -31.83
N VAL A 128 17.86 0.68 -31.51
CA VAL A 128 18.18 -0.75 -31.34
C VAL A 128 18.77 -1.34 -32.64
N ALA A 129 20.09 -1.53 -32.66
CA ALA A 129 20.81 -2.18 -33.76
C ALA A 129 21.73 -3.31 -33.25
N THR A 130 21.17 -4.51 -33.26
CA THR A 130 21.81 -5.84 -33.42
C THR A 130 23.34 -5.94 -33.25
N GLY A 131 23.78 -6.77 -32.28
CA GLY A 131 24.97 -7.62 -32.51
C GLY A 131 26.00 -7.80 -31.40
N THR A 132 25.77 -7.36 -30.15
CA THR A 132 26.72 -7.64 -29.05
C THR A 132 26.01 -8.17 -27.80
N SER A 133 26.75 -8.86 -26.93
CA SER A 133 26.32 -9.43 -25.64
C SER A 133 25.87 -8.40 -24.59
N ASN A 134 25.87 -7.11 -24.93
CA ASN A 134 25.54 -6.01 -24.03
C ASN A 134 24.04 -5.68 -24.10
N ILE A 135 23.47 -5.30 -22.97
CA ILE A 135 22.07 -4.86 -22.86
C ILE A 135 22.03 -3.34 -22.81
N PHE A 136 21.16 -2.71 -23.60
CA PHE A 136 21.02 -1.26 -23.65
C PHE A 136 19.69 -0.81 -23.04
N ILE A 137 19.74 0.27 -22.25
CA ILE A 137 18.57 0.97 -21.74
C ILE A 137 18.70 2.46 -22.03
N GLN A 138 17.58 3.15 -22.29
CA GLN A 138 17.59 4.58 -22.65
C GLN A 138 17.63 5.46 -21.41
N LYS A 139 16.97 5.02 -20.35
CA LYS A 139 16.86 5.72 -19.08
C LYS A 139 17.22 4.78 -17.94
N LEU A 140 17.79 5.33 -16.87
CA LEU A 140 18.22 4.55 -15.70
C LEU A 140 17.05 3.84 -15.02
N GLU A 141 15.86 4.44 -15.07
CA GLU A 141 14.61 3.91 -14.54
C GLU A 141 14.20 2.57 -15.18
N GLU A 142 14.57 2.33 -16.44
CA GLU A 142 14.29 1.08 -17.15
C GLU A 142 15.04 -0.13 -16.56
N LEU A 143 16.06 0.11 -15.73
CA LEU A 143 16.81 -0.94 -15.05
C LEU A 143 15.90 -1.86 -14.23
N LEU A 144 14.87 -1.32 -13.57
CA LEU A 144 13.93 -2.11 -12.78
C LEU A 144 13.11 -3.06 -13.65
N LEU A 145 12.68 -2.59 -14.83
CA LEU A 145 11.98 -3.40 -15.83
C LEU A 145 12.87 -4.53 -16.34
N LEU A 146 14.13 -4.22 -16.62
CA LEU A 146 15.11 -5.19 -17.06
C LEU A 146 15.35 -6.28 -16.01
N ILE A 147 15.54 -5.92 -14.74
CA ILE A 147 15.74 -6.86 -13.64
C ILE A 147 14.58 -7.85 -13.56
N CYS A 148 13.33 -7.36 -13.56
CA CYS A 148 12.14 -8.22 -13.53
C CYS A 148 12.05 -9.13 -14.76
N SER A 149 12.37 -8.62 -15.96
CA SER A 149 12.39 -9.41 -17.19
C SER A 149 13.43 -10.52 -17.16
N LEU A 150 14.65 -10.24 -16.68
CA LEU A 150 15.70 -11.23 -16.51
C LEU A 150 15.32 -12.28 -15.46
N ASN A 151 14.78 -11.86 -14.31
CA ASN A 151 14.33 -12.78 -13.28
C ASN A 151 13.20 -13.69 -13.76
N LYS A 152 12.21 -13.15 -14.49
CA LYS A 152 11.11 -13.95 -15.06
C LYS A 152 11.61 -14.97 -16.08
N LYS A 153 12.59 -14.62 -16.91
CA LYS A 153 13.25 -15.56 -17.83
C LYS A 153 14.06 -16.63 -17.11
N ALA A 154 14.67 -16.31 -15.98
CA ALA A 154 15.52 -17.23 -15.22
C ALA A 154 14.74 -18.32 -14.46
N ILE A 155 13.45 -18.11 -14.22
CA ILE A 155 12.54 -19.05 -13.54
C ILE A 155 11.55 -19.70 -14.53
N ASP A 156 11.98 -19.85 -15.80
CA ASP A 156 11.22 -20.46 -16.89
C ASP A 156 9.77 -19.94 -17.06
N GLY A 157 9.53 -18.68 -16.67
CA GLY A 157 8.22 -18.03 -16.79
C GLY A 157 7.20 -18.41 -15.72
N GLU A 158 7.54 -19.25 -14.74
CA GLU A 158 6.63 -19.65 -13.66
C GLU A 158 6.34 -18.53 -12.65
N GLY A 159 7.23 -17.54 -12.55
CA GLY A 159 7.03 -16.40 -11.66
C GLY A 159 6.12 -15.32 -12.24
N LEU A 160 5.38 -14.68 -11.35
CA LEU A 160 4.43 -13.63 -11.67
C LEU A 160 4.99 -12.27 -11.25
N ILE A 161 4.89 -11.28 -12.13
CA ILE A 161 5.29 -9.90 -11.84
C ILE A 161 4.05 -9.11 -11.47
N VAL A 162 4.01 -8.60 -10.24
CA VAL A 162 2.99 -7.67 -9.77
C VAL A 162 3.50 -6.24 -9.94
N GLY A 163 2.94 -5.54 -10.92
CA GLY A 163 3.07 -4.09 -11.02
C GLY A 163 2.39 -3.43 -9.82
N TYR A 164 2.95 -2.38 -9.24
CA TYR A 164 2.28 -1.67 -8.16
C TYR A 164 2.31 -0.15 -8.26
N VAL A 165 1.24 0.49 -7.75
CA VAL A 165 1.07 1.94 -7.65
C VAL A 165 0.47 2.33 -6.30
N MET A 166 1.15 3.19 -5.58
CA MET A 166 0.66 3.79 -4.33
C MET A 166 1.44 5.07 -4.01
N LYS A 167 0.93 5.86 -3.06
CA LYS A 167 1.62 7.06 -2.59
C LYS A 167 3.01 6.71 -2.02
N PRO A 168 4.04 7.56 -2.22
CA PRO A 168 5.43 7.24 -1.85
C PRO A 168 5.63 6.81 -0.39
N SER A 169 4.95 7.43 0.57
CA SER A 169 5.06 7.04 1.98
C SER A 169 4.57 5.62 2.25
N ARG A 170 3.52 5.18 1.55
CA ARG A 170 2.99 3.82 1.68
C ARG A 170 3.88 2.81 0.98
N GLU A 171 4.38 3.15 -0.21
CA GLU A 171 5.37 2.34 -0.92
C GLU A 171 6.56 2.04 0.00
N GLU A 172 7.10 3.08 0.63
CA GLU A 172 8.25 2.97 1.52
C GLU A 172 7.96 2.12 2.76
N ASP A 173 6.78 2.28 3.39
CA ASP A 173 6.37 1.48 4.56
C ASP A 173 6.27 -0.02 4.24
N PHE A 174 5.72 -0.38 3.08
CA PHE A 174 5.65 -1.77 2.62
C PHE A 174 7.03 -2.31 2.20
N ALA A 175 7.81 -1.49 1.50
CA ALA A 175 9.15 -1.85 1.04
C ALA A 175 10.09 -2.12 2.21
N LYS A 176 10.08 -1.28 3.27
CA LYS A 176 10.86 -1.47 4.50
C LYS A 176 10.64 -2.82 5.17
N ARG A 177 9.41 -3.32 5.10
CA ARG A 177 9.04 -4.64 5.63
C ARG A 177 9.45 -5.79 4.70
N GLY A 178 9.82 -5.47 3.46
CA GLY A 178 10.23 -6.44 2.45
C GLY A 178 9.07 -7.02 1.66
N ALA A 179 7.94 -6.30 1.58
CA ALA A 179 6.73 -6.74 0.86
C ALA A 179 6.89 -6.71 -0.66
N PHE A 180 7.76 -5.84 -1.20
CA PHE A 180 7.93 -5.60 -2.64
C PHE A 180 9.35 -5.92 -3.15
N PRO A 181 9.81 -7.18 -3.08
CA PRO A 181 11.11 -7.54 -3.63
C PRO A 181 11.08 -7.56 -5.17
N LEU A 182 12.18 -7.15 -5.81
CA LEU A 182 12.42 -7.36 -7.26
C LEU A 182 12.87 -8.80 -7.54
N ARG A 183 13.41 -9.46 -6.51
CA ARG A 183 13.78 -10.87 -6.55
C ARG A 183 12.55 -11.74 -6.28
N PRO A 184 12.41 -12.92 -6.94
CA PRO A 184 11.32 -13.84 -6.66
C PRO A 184 11.17 -14.16 -5.17
N THR A 185 9.96 -14.03 -4.65
CA THR A 185 9.58 -14.49 -3.31
C THR A 185 9.55 -16.03 -3.25
N GLN A 186 9.36 -16.57 -2.05
CA GLN A 186 9.17 -18.01 -1.84
C GLN A 186 7.99 -18.62 -2.62
N ASN A 187 7.01 -17.80 -3.02
CA ASN A 187 5.87 -18.23 -3.82
C ASN A 187 5.94 -17.73 -5.28
N GLY A 188 7.10 -17.22 -5.72
CA GLY A 188 7.38 -16.87 -7.11
C GLY A 188 6.86 -15.51 -7.57
N LEU A 189 6.43 -14.64 -6.65
CA LEU A 189 6.06 -13.25 -6.98
C LEU A 189 7.28 -12.35 -7.06
N MET A 190 7.24 -11.39 -7.97
CA MET A 190 8.17 -10.26 -8.05
C MET A 190 7.36 -8.98 -8.12
N PHE A 191 7.88 -7.88 -7.58
CA PHE A 191 7.14 -6.62 -7.49
C PHE A 191 7.86 -5.53 -8.26
N LEU A 192 7.15 -4.95 -9.22
CA LEU A 192 7.67 -3.90 -10.09
C LEU A 192 6.91 -2.59 -9.79
N PRO A 193 7.57 -1.55 -9.28
CA PRO A 193 6.92 -0.25 -9.19
C PRO A 193 6.65 0.30 -10.58
N LEU A 194 5.40 0.65 -10.88
CA LEU A 194 5.08 1.34 -12.13
C LEU A 194 5.52 2.80 -12.05
N GLN A 195 6.14 3.29 -13.11
CA GLN A 195 6.74 4.62 -13.20
C GLN A 195 6.02 5.45 -14.27
N TYR A 196 5.64 6.68 -13.95
CA TYR A 196 4.95 7.55 -14.91
C TYR A 196 5.94 8.27 -15.85
N GLU A 197 7.24 8.22 -15.54
CA GLU A 197 8.33 8.75 -16.38
C GLU A 197 8.65 7.87 -17.60
N LEU A 198 8.10 6.65 -17.62
CA LEU A 198 8.22 5.65 -18.68
C LEU A 198 6.83 5.33 -19.26
N PRO A 199 6.72 4.94 -20.54
CA PRO A 199 5.43 4.59 -21.12
C PRO A 199 4.76 3.43 -20.36
N LEU A 200 3.62 3.68 -19.71
CA LEU A 200 2.87 2.65 -18.97
C LEU A 200 2.50 1.46 -19.87
N SER A 201 2.19 1.70 -21.14
CA SER A 201 1.86 0.65 -22.12
C SER A 201 2.98 -0.38 -22.35
N ARG A 202 4.25 -0.04 -22.09
CA ARG A 202 5.37 -0.99 -22.12
C ARG A 202 5.47 -1.76 -20.81
N GLN A 203 5.29 -1.07 -19.68
CA GLN A 203 5.37 -1.68 -18.35
C GLN A 203 4.22 -2.66 -18.09
N LEU A 204 3.00 -2.29 -18.50
CA LEU A 204 1.80 -3.12 -18.34
C LEU A 204 1.86 -4.44 -19.11
N LYS A 205 2.63 -4.51 -20.20
CA LYS A 205 2.89 -5.76 -20.95
C LYS A 205 3.83 -6.72 -20.22
N LEU A 206 4.63 -6.22 -19.28
CA LEU A 206 5.60 -7.02 -18.53
C LEU A 206 4.96 -7.67 -17.30
N VAL A 207 3.97 -7.01 -16.70
CA VAL A 207 3.32 -7.43 -15.46
C VAL A 207 2.16 -8.37 -15.70
N ASP A 208 1.93 -9.28 -14.76
CA ASP A 208 0.80 -10.22 -14.75
C ASP A 208 -0.42 -9.63 -14.03
N ALA A 209 -0.17 -8.70 -13.09
CA ALA A 209 -1.21 -8.00 -12.35
C ALA A 209 -0.77 -6.60 -11.91
N VAL A 210 -1.72 -5.73 -11.61
CA VAL A 210 -1.51 -4.41 -11.00
C VAL A 210 -2.15 -4.37 -9.62
N LEU A 211 -1.33 -4.28 -8.58
CA LEU A 211 -1.76 -3.93 -7.23
C LEU A 211 -1.78 -2.41 -7.07
N HIS A 212 -2.88 -1.84 -6.60
CA HIS A 212 -2.92 -0.40 -6.36
C HIS A 212 -3.65 0.00 -5.09
N LYS A 213 -3.30 1.19 -4.58
CA LYS A 213 -4.04 1.88 -3.53
C LYS A 213 -4.72 3.13 -4.07
N ALA A 214 -5.78 2.94 -4.88
CA ALA A 214 -6.47 4.05 -5.55
C ALA A 214 -7.01 5.10 -4.57
N THR A 215 -7.34 4.69 -3.34
CA THR A 215 -7.81 5.60 -2.29
C THR A 215 -6.79 6.68 -1.90
N ASP A 216 -5.50 6.43 -2.13
CA ASP A 216 -4.43 7.40 -1.83
C ASP A 216 -4.28 8.47 -2.93
N GLU A 217 -4.91 8.25 -4.09
CA GLU A 217 -4.86 9.08 -5.29
C GLU A 217 -6.17 9.87 -5.50
N ILE A 218 -7.04 9.88 -4.49
CA ILE A 218 -8.30 10.66 -4.50
C ILE A 218 -7.96 12.13 -4.21
N LEU A 219 -8.44 13.03 -5.08
CA LEU A 219 -8.34 14.48 -4.92
C LEU A 219 -9.61 15.07 -4.31
N ALA A 220 -10.77 14.59 -4.75
CA ALA A 220 -12.06 15.03 -4.27
C ALA A 220 -13.10 13.92 -4.42
N VAL A 221 -14.14 13.97 -3.58
CA VAL A 221 -15.31 13.10 -3.64
C VAL A 221 -16.56 13.97 -3.56
N ASP A 222 -17.42 13.91 -4.57
CA ASP A 222 -18.71 14.59 -4.58
C ASP A 222 -19.81 13.66 -4.05
N MET A 223 -20.13 13.77 -2.76
CA MET A 223 -21.20 12.99 -2.13
C MET A 223 -22.61 13.55 -2.38
N CYS A 224 -22.73 14.71 -3.04
CA CYS A 224 -23.99 15.41 -3.26
C CYS A 224 -24.61 15.07 -4.63
N SER A 225 -23.81 14.62 -5.60
CA SER A 225 -24.30 14.22 -6.92
C SER A 225 -25.08 12.89 -6.87
N PRO A 226 -26.21 12.77 -7.60
CA PRO A 226 -26.94 11.52 -7.77
C PRO A 226 -26.30 10.53 -8.77
N SER A 227 -25.13 10.84 -9.34
CA SER A 227 -24.40 9.97 -10.29
C SER A 227 -23.89 8.67 -9.67
N GLU A 228 -23.29 7.77 -10.47
CA GLU A 228 -22.59 6.58 -9.94
C GLU A 228 -21.34 6.99 -9.15
N LEU A 229 -20.98 6.24 -8.10
CA LEU A 229 -19.86 6.58 -7.21
C LEU A 229 -18.51 6.68 -7.95
N SER A 230 -18.33 5.90 -9.03
CA SER A 230 -17.16 5.99 -9.92
C SER A 230 -17.02 7.35 -10.63
N GLU A 231 -18.12 8.08 -10.81
CA GLU A 231 -18.13 9.44 -11.40
C GLU A 231 -18.03 10.53 -10.33
N LYS A 232 -18.26 10.19 -9.07
CA LYS A 232 -18.17 11.11 -7.92
C LYS A 232 -16.74 11.34 -7.44
N VAL A 233 -15.81 10.46 -7.82
CA VAL A 233 -14.43 10.48 -7.31
C VAL A 233 -13.50 11.06 -8.36
N ALA A 234 -12.85 12.18 -8.02
CA ALA A 234 -11.79 12.76 -8.82
C ALA A 234 -10.44 12.16 -8.40
N PHE A 235 -9.78 11.45 -9.31
CA PHE A 235 -8.44 10.89 -9.09
C PHE A 235 -7.34 11.77 -9.67
N THR A 236 -6.08 11.53 -9.28
CA THR A 236 -4.91 12.16 -9.91
C THR A 236 -4.78 11.80 -11.39
N SER A 237 -4.08 12.66 -12.15
CA SER A 237 -3.77 12.42 -13.56
C SER A 237 -3.07 11.08 -13.78
N ASN A 238 -2.20 10.71 -12.85
CA ASN A 238 -1.45 9.46 -12.84
C ASN A 238 -2.38 8.24 -12.81
N LEU A 239 -3.31 8.18 -11.85
CA LEU A 239 -4.25 7.07 -11.79
C LEU A 239 -5.23 7.05 -12.97
N GLN A 240 -5.64 8.21 -13.47
CA GLN A 240 -6.48 8.32 -14.68
C GLN A 240 -5.76 7.76 -15.91
N GLU A 241 -4.46 8.06 -16.07
CA GLU A 241 -3.64 7.52 -17.15
C GLU A 241 -3.52 6.00 -17.03
N LEU A 242 -3.24 5.49 -15.82
CA LEU A 242 -3.19 4.05 -15.54
C LEU A 242 -4.52 3.37 -15.93
N GLN A 243 -5.66 3.90 -15.49
CA GLN A 243 -6.98 3.38 -15.85
C GLN A 243 -7.20 3.37 -17.37
N LYS A 244 -6.80 4.44 -18.07
CA LYS A 244 -6.92 4.54 -19.53
C LYS A 244 -6.07 3.46 -20.23
N CYS A 245 -4.83 3.28 -19.80
CA CYS A 245 -3.93 2.27 -20.35
C CYS A 245 -4.44 0.85 -20.10
N MET A 246 -4.96 0.57 -18.90
CA MET A 246 -5.52 -0.74 -18.55
C MET A 246 -6.78 -1.07 -19.37
N LYS A 247 -7.67 -0.09 -19.62
CA LYS A 247 -8.82 -0.28 -20.52
C LYS A 247 -8.40 -0.66 -21.95
N SER A 248 -7.25 -0.17 -22.41
CA SER A 248 -6.71 -0.48 -23.74
C SER A 248 -5.92 -1.80 -23.82
N GLN A 249 -5.64 -2.45 -22.69
CA GLN A 249 -4.83 -3.66 -22.59
C GLN A 249 -5.45 -4.62 -21.55
N PRO A 250 -6.41 -5.47 -21.96
CA PRO A 250 -7.17 -6.33 -21.03
C PRO A 250 -6.36 -7.52 -20.45
N VAL A 251 -5.07 -7.63 -20.76
CA VAL A 251 -4.24 -8.81 -20.44
C VAL A 251 -3.83 -8.84 -18.95
N CYS A 252 -3.96 -7.73 -18.21
CA CYS A 252 -3.42 -7.61 -16.86
C CYS A 252 -4.52 -7.58 -15.79
N CYS A 253 -4.42 -8.50 -14.81
CA CYS A 253 -5.33 -8.57 -13.66
C CYS A 253 -5.22 -7.32 -12.77
N VAL A 254 -6.34 -6.78 -12.28
CA VAL A 254 -6.35 -5.61 -11.39
C VAL A 254 -6.68 -6.04 -9.97
N ILE A 255 -5.85 -5.67 -9.00
CA ILE A 255 -6.00 -6.05 -7.61
C ILE A 255 -6.13 -4.80 -6.73
N ASP A 256 -7.30 -4.49 -6.22
CA ASP A 256 -8.65 -4.93 -6.66
C ASP A 256 -9.27 -3.89 -7.60
N PRO A 257 -10.22 -4.26 -8.50
CA PRO A 257 -10.88 -3.29 -9.36
C PRO A 257 -11.46 -2.12 -8.57
N ILE A 258 -11.38 -0.91 -9.12
CA ILE A 258 -11.90 0.30 -8.44
C ILE A 258 -13.40 0.16 -8.12
N SER A 259 -14.17 -0.54 -8.95
CA SER A 259 -15.59 -0.86 -8.68
C SER A 259 -15.78 -1.61 -7.36
N ASN A 260 -14.87 -2.52 -7.01
CA ASN A 260 -14.93 -3.32 -5.79
C ASN A 260 -14.48 -2.48 -4.58
N ILE A 261 -13.64 -1.47 -4.83
CA ILE A 261 -13.16 -0.52 -3.83
C ILE A 261 -14.20 0.56 -3.54
N SER A 262 -15.00 0.97 -4.54
CA SER A 262 -15.96 2.07 -4.44
C SER A 262 -16.83 2.01 -3.17
N PRO A 263 -17.44 0.88 -2.77
CA PRO A 263 -18.31 0.84 -1.60
C PRO A 263 -17.62 1.25 -0.30
N ILE A 264 -16.31 1.01 -0.15
CA ILE A 264 -15.59 1.38 1.07
C ILE A 264 -15.15 2.86 1.10
N LEU A 265 -15.43 3.62 0.05
CA LEU A 265 -15.24 5.08 0.03
C LEU A 265 -16.41 5.82 0.68
N ASP A 266 -17.56 5.17 0.80
CA ASP A 266 -18.80 5.72 1.36
C ASP A 266 -19.18 4.98 2.64
N ARG A 267 -19.10 5.65 3.79
CA ARG A 267 -19.47 5.07 5.08
C ARG A 267 -20.93 4.64 5.12
N LEU A 268 -21.84 5.33 4.43
CA LEU A 268 -23.24 4.93 4.37
C LEU A 268 -23.38 3.58 3.65
N GLU A 269 -22.70 3.41 2.52
CA GLU A 269 -22.72 2.18 1.75
C GLU A 269 -22.09 1.03 2.53
N VAL A 270 -20.95 1.27 3.22
CA VAL A 270 -20.37 0.29 4.16
C VAL A 270 -21.39 -0.12 5.22
N GLN A 271 -22.07 0.83 5.86
CA GLN A 271 -23.07 0.50 6.88
C GLN A 271 -24.24 -0.31 6.31
N GLN A 272 -24.72 0.01 5.11
CA GLN A 272 -25.76 -0.75 4.42
C GLN A 272 -25.32 -2.18 4.10
N ILE A 273 -24.08 -2.38 3.66
CA ILE A 273 -23.50 -3.70 3.45
C ILE A 273 -23.46 -4.47 4.77
N LEU A 274 -22.98 -3.85 5.86
CA LEU A 274 -22.85 -4.51 7.16
C LEU A 274 -24.19 -4.96 7.76
N ILE A 275 -25.33 -4.42 7.35
CA ILE A 275 -26.66 -4.95 7.74
C ILE A 275 -26.79 -6.43 7.35
N GLY A 276 -26.21 -6.83 6.21
CA GLY A 276 -26.23 -8.21 5.71
C GLY A 276 -25.58 -9.25 6.64
N LEU A 277 -24.76 -8.81 7.62
CA LEU A 277 -24.18 -9.69 8.64
C LEU A 277 -25.22 -10.39 9.49
N GLU A 278 -26.45 -9.86 9.57
CA GLU A 278 -27.55 -10.51 10.28
C GLU A 278 -27.78 -11.96 9.83
N ALA A 279 -27.49 -12.27 8.57
CA ALA A 279 -27.60 -13.62 8.02
C ALA A 279 -26.63 -14.65 8.64
N LEU A 280 -25.58 -14.21 9.33
CA LEU A 280 -24.60 -15.08 9.99
C LEU A 280 -25.00 -15.42 11.44
N ASN A 281 -26.00 -14.73 12.00
CA ASN A 281 -26.32 -14.82 13.42
C ASN A 281 -27.20 -16.03 13.75
N ILE A 282 -26.84 -16.74 14.81
CA ILE A 282 -27.60 -17.88 15.34
C ILE A 282 -28.29 -17.46 16.64
N HIS A 283 -29.55 -17.86 16.81
CA HIS A 283 -30.34 -17.55 18.01
C HIS A 283 -29.67 -18.07 19.29
N GLY A 284 -29.60 -17.22 20.32
CA GLY A 284 -29.07 -17.57 21.64
C GLY A 284 -27.54 -17.50 21.77
N ARG A 285 -26.82 -16.99 20.76
CA ARG A 285 -25.38 -16.69 20.83
C ARG A 285 -25.13 -15.19 20.66
N SER A 286 -23.91 -14.75 20.95
CA SER A 286 -23.45 -13.40 20.60
C SER A 286 -23.52 -13.21 19.09
N LYS A 287 -23.83 -11.98 18.67
CA LYS A 287 -24.08 -11.64 17.27
C LYS A 287 -22.92 -10.86 16.67
N ILE A 288 -22.76 -10.96 15.36
CA ILE A 288 -21.97 -10.02 14.56
C ILE A 288 -22.91 -9.09 13.80
N ARG A 289 -22.71 -7.78 13.92
CA ARG A 289 -23.65 -6.79 13.38
C ARG A 289 -23.01 -5.47 12.97
N ALA A 290 -23.75 -4.73 12.16
CA ALA A 290 -23.53 -3.28 11.99
C ALA A 290 -23.93 -2.53 13.28
N PRO A 291 -23.27 -1.40 13.59
CA PRO A 291 -23.80 -0.43 14.53
C PRO A 291 -25.08 0.20 13.96
N HIS A 292 -25.98 0.67 14.81
CA HIS A 292 -27.09 1.49 14.33
C HIS A 292 -26.53 2.78 13.72
N PHE A 293 -27.19 3.31 12.69
CA PHE A 293 -26.71 4.49 11.97
C PHE A 293 -27.83 5.30 11.33
N LEU A 294 -27.55 6.58 11.06
CA LEU A 294 -28.42 7.52 10.36
C LEU A 294 -27.58 8.46 9.49
N LYS A 295 -27.94 8.57 8.21
CA LYS A 295 -27.39 9.61 7.32
C LYS A 295 -28.03 10.97 7.62
N VAL A 296 -27.20 12.00 7.70
CA VAL A 296 -27.63 13.40 7.84
C VAL A 296 -26.96 14.28 6.79
N ASP A 297 -27.76 15.10 6.11
CA ASP A 297 -27.27 16.08 5.13
C ASP A 297 -27.11 17.48 5.75
N SER A 298 -27.68 17.71 6.93
CA SER A 298 -27.50 18.91 7.73
C SER A 298 -27.80 18.65 9.20
N PHE A 299 -26.99 19.22 10.09
CA PHE A 299 -27.21 19.15 11.54
C PHE A 299 -28.34 20.06 12.03
N HIS A 300 -28.85 20.94 11.17
CA HIS A 300 -29.99 21.82 11.46
C HIS A 300 -31.32 21.27 10.93
N GLN A 301 -31.36 20.02 10.45
CA GLN A 301 -32.59 19.41 9.98
C GLN A 301 -33.65 19.35 11.09
N PRO A 302 -34.92 19.69 10.79
CA PRO A 302 -36.00 19.54 11.75
C PRO A 302 -36.20 18.05 12.10
N TYR A 303 -36.69 17.80 13.31
CA TYR A 303 -37.00 16.44 13.81
C TYR A 303 -35.80 15.49 13.88
N LEU A 304 -34.56 16.00 13.96
CA LEU A 304 -33.36 15.17 14.09
C LEU A 304 -33.46 14.19 15.27
N GLU A 305 -33.94 14.63 16.44
CA GLU A 305 -34.12 13.79 17.62
C GLU A 305 -35.05 12.60 17.37
N GLN A 306 -36.19 12.84 16.71
CA GLN A 306 -37.13 11.78 16.36
C GLN A 306 -36.50 10.78 15.38
N ARG A 307 -35.77 11.27 14.37
CA ARG A 307 -35.08 10.42 13.39
C ARG A 307 -33.97 9.58 14.02
N LEU A 308 -33.26 10.12 15.00
CA LEU A 308 -32.27 9.36 15.77
C LEU A 308 -32.95 8.23 16.55
N ALA A 309 -34.07 8.52 17.23
CA ALA A 309 -34.84 7.51 17.96
C ALA A 309 -35.40 6.42 17.03
N GLU A 310 -35.93 6.78 15.87
CA GLU A 310 -36.40 5.84 14.83
C GLU A 310 -35.25 4.95 14.30
N ALA A 311 -34.05 5.51 14.18
CA ALA A 311 -32.83 4.80 13.83
C ALA A 311 -32.20 4.02 15.01
N LYS A 312 -32.84 3.99 16.19
CA LYS A 312 -32.35 3.35 17.42
C LYS A 312 -31.00 3.92 17.91
N LEU A 313 -30.74 5.19 17.64
CA LEU A 313 -29.56 5.90 18.10
C LEU A 313 -29.83 6.62 19.42
N SER A 314 -29.07 6.28 20.45
CA SER A 314 -29.03 7.00 21.73
C SER A 314 -27.85 7.98 21.79
N LEU A 315 -27.85 8.84 22.79
CA LEU A 315 -26.68 9.63 23.17
C LEU A 315 -25.89 8.90 24.28
N PRO A 316 -24.54 8.99 24.30
CA PRO A 316 -23.75 9.65 23.27
C PRO A 316 -23.74 8.83 21.97
N ASN A 317 -23.46 9.50 20.85
CA ASN A 317 -23.22 8.83 19.57
C ASN A 317 -22.02 9.46 18.86
N ILE A 318 -21.49 8.75 17.86
CA ILE A 318 -20.33 9.20 17.08
C ILE A 318 -20.78 9.67 15.70
N VAL A 319 -20.33 10.86 15.30
CA VAL A 319 -20.60 11.45 13.99
C VAL A 319 -19.34 11.37 13.13
N LYS A 320 -19.47 10.77 11.96
CA LYS A 320 -18.40 10.56 10.99
C LYS A 320 -18.78 11.21 9.66
N PRO A 321 -17.86 11.85 8.92
CA PRO A 321 -18.11 12.25 7.54
C PRO A 321 -18.61 11.06 6.70
N GLN A 322 -19.49 11.27 5.71
CA GLN A 322 -19.91 10.17 4.86
C GLN A 322 -18.73 9.64 4.01
N VAL A 323 -17.85 10.52 3.55
CA VAL A 323 -16.61 10.11 2.87
C VAL A 323 -15.71 9.37 3.87
N ALA A 324 -15.35 8.13 3.53
CA ALA A 324 -14.61 7.23 4.42
C ALA A 324 -13.10 7.43 4.38
N CYS A 325 -12.53 7.80 3.22
CA CYS A 325 -11.09 7.99 3.04
C CYS A 325 -10.76 8.88 1.82
N GLY A 326 -9.48 9.17 1.62
CA GLY A 326 -8.96 9.83 0.42
C GLY A 326 -8.96 11.37 0.45
N VAL A 327 -9.68 11.99 1.38
CA VAL A 327 -9.71 13.45 1.57
C VAL A 327 -9.30 13.83 3.00
N SER A 328 -8.68 15.01 3.16
CA SER A 328 -8.04 15.44 4.40
C SER A 328 -8.97 15.52 5.61
N ASN A 329 -10.27 15.70 5.39
CA ASN A 329 -11.29 15.84 6.42
C ASN A 329 -12.12 14.56 6.65
N ALA A 330 -11.87 13.46 5.94
CA ALA A 330 -12.62 12.19 6.07
C ALA A 330 -12.52 11.58 7.48
N HIS A 331 -11.50 11.97 8.24
CA HIS A 331 -11.20 11.46 9.59
C HIS A 331 -11.59 12.42 10.72
N SER A 332 -12.17 13.59 10.38
CA SER A 332 -12.67 14.58 11.36
C SER A 332 -14.00 14.11 11.94
N MET A 333 -13.96 13.50 13.12
CA MET A 333 -15.11 12.91 13.79
C MET A 333 -15.50 13.70 15.05
N ALA A 334 -16.69 13.45 15.56
CA ALA A 334 -17.13 13.98 16.84
C ALA A 334 -17.93 12.96 17.65
N ILE A 335 -17.80 12.98 18.98
CA ILE A 335 -18.76 12.32 19.88
C ILE A 335 -19.70 13.39 20.44
N VAL A 336 -21.00 13.13 20.33
CA VAL A 336 -22.07 14.03 20.74
C VAL A 336 -22.73 13.46 21.99
N PHE A 337 -22.84 14.29 23.03
CA PHE A 337 -23.37 13.90 24.35
C PHE A 337 -24.78 14.44 24.59
N LYS A 338 -25.17 15.53 23.91
CA LYS A 338 -26.47 16.20 24.07
C LYS A 338 -27.03 16.66 22.72
N MET A 339 -28.35 16.74 22.62
CA MET A 339 -29.03 17.07 21.35
C MET A 339 -28.74 18.49 20.84
N ASP A 340 -28.51 19.46 21.73
CA ASP A 340 -28.18 20.83 21.35
C ASP A 340 -26.81 20.97 20.67
N GLN A 341 -25.89 20.04 20.95
CA GLN A 341 -24.52 20.05 20.43
C GLN A 341 -24.41 19.80 18.93
N TYR A 342 -25.40 19.16 18.29
CA TYR A 342 -25.37 18.93 16.84
C TYR A 342 -25.23 20.22 16.05
N LYS A 343 -25.80 21.32 16.54
CA LYS A 343 -25.79 22.63 15.87
C LYS A 343 -24.40 23.25 15.78
N ASP A 344 -23.47 22.82 16.63
CA ASP A 344 -22.11 23.35 16.73
C ASP A 344 -21.05 22.38 16.13
N LEU A 345 -21.49 21.30 15.46
CA LEU A 345 -20.59 20.30 14.90
C LEU A 345 -19.84 20.81 13.69
N ASN A 346 -18.50 20.80 13.79
CA ASN A 346 -17.60 20.98 12.64
C ASN A 346 -17.17 19.64 12.02
N VAL A 347 -18.13 18.73 11.80
CA VAL A 347 -17.91 17.49 11.04
C VAL A 347 -18.40 17.74 9.61
N PRO A 348 -17.59 17.45 8.57
CA PRO A 348 -18.00 17.59 7.18
C PRO A 348 -19.33 16.88 6.87
N LEU A 349 -20.21 17.56 6.14
CA LEU A 349 -21.48 17.04 5.64
C LEU A 349 -21.36 16.62 4.16
N PRO A 350 -22.15 15.62 3.70
CA PRO A 350 -23.04 14.78 4.50
C PRO A 350 -22.28 13.88 5.47
N ALA A 351 -22.94 13.47 6.55
CA ALA A 351 -22.37 12.70 7.64
C ALA A 351 -23.22 11.48 8.00
N VAL A 352 -22.59 10.51 8.66
CA VAL A 352 -23.23 9.34 9.26
C VAL A 352 -23.13 9.49 10.78
N VAL A 353 -24.28 9.60 11.44
CA VAL A 353 -24.40 9.43 12.89
C VAL A 353 -24.47 7.94 13.16
N GLN A 354 -23.61 7.42 14.03
CA GLN A 354 -23.46 6.01 14.33
C GLN A 354 -23.53 5.77 15.84
N GLU A 355 -24.09 4.63 16.23
CA GLU A 355 -24.16 4.16 17.60
C GLU A 355 -22.77 4.23 18.28
N TYR A 356 -22.72 4.82 19.46
CA TYR A 356 -21.55 4.65 20.34
C TYR A 356 -21.76 3.39 21.17
N VAL A 357 -20.95 2.38 20.93
CA VAL A 357 -21.01 1.11 21.64
C VAL A 357 -20.05 1.16 22.81
N ASP A 358 -20.47 0.82 24.02
CA ASP A 358 -19.54 0.62 25.16
C ASP A 358 -18.81 -0.71 24.97
N HIS A 359 -17.47 -0.67 25.03
CA HIS A 359 -16.61 -1.74 24.51
C HIS A 359 -15.30 -1.93 25.29
N SER A 360 -15.34 -1.66 26.59
CA SER A 360 -14.20 -1.79 27.51
C SER A 360 -12.93 -1.05 27.04
N SER A 361 -13.09 0.01 26.24
CA SER A 361 -11.98 0.74 25.59
C SER A 361 -11.04 -0.14 24.74
N LEU A 362 -11.52 -1.24 24.16
CA LEU A 362 -10.73 -2.14 23.32
C LEU A 362 -11.29 -2.25 21.90
N ILE A 363 -10.43 -2.06 20.90
CA ILE A 363 -10.77 -2.26 19.49
C ILE A 363 -9.89 -3.37 18.90
N TYR A 364 -10.54 -4.29 18.19
CA TYR A 364 -9.91 -5.41 17.51
C TYR A 364 -9.79 -5.05 16.04
N LYS A 365 -8.56 -4.80 15.57
CA LYS A 365 -8.28 -4.51 14.17
C LYS A 365 -8.01 -5.81 13.44
N PHE A 366 -8.93 -6.24 12.61
CA PHE A 366 -8.78 -7.44 11.79
C PHE A 366 -8.19 -7.10 10.42
N TYR A 367 -7.40 -8.03 9.88
CA TYR A 367 -6.74 -7.95 8.60
C TYR A 367 -7.00 -9.24 7.83
N ALA A 368 -7.85 -9.17 6.80
CA ALA A 368 -8.08 -10.24 5.86
C ALA A 368 -7.06 -10.14 4.72
N LEU A 369 -6.13 -11.09 4.67
CA LEU A 369 -5.13 -11.25 3.62
C LEU A 369 -5.50 -12.50 2.83
N GLY A 370 -6.37 -12.33 1.82
CA GLY A 370 -6.97 -13.45 1.10
C GLY A 370 -7.88 -14.28 2.02
N SER A 371 -7.58 -15.57 2.17
CA SER A 371 -8.31 -16.46 3.08
C SER A 371 -7.84 -16.39 4.54
N LYS A 372 -6.65 -15.83 4.80
CA LYS A 372 -6.05 -15.76 6.13
C LYS A 372 -6.50 -14.49 6.84
N VAL A 373 -6.97 -14.62 8.08
CA VAL A 373 -7.42 -13.51 8.91
C VAL A 373 -6.51 -13.38 10.12
N PHE A 374 -5.99 -12.17 10.35
CA PHE A 374 -5.18 -11.81 11.49
C PHE A 374 -5.87 -10.70 12.28
N TYR A 375 -5.49 -10.49 13.53
CA TYR A 375 -5.96 -9.33 14.28
C TYR A 375 -4.93 -8.80 15.26
N ALA A 376 -5.11 -7.54 15.63
CA ALA A 376 -4.39 -6.90 16.72
C ALA A 376 -5.37 -6.20 17.64
N VAL A 377 -5.10 -6.25 18.95
CA VAL A 377 -5.90 -5.55 19.96
C VAL A 377 -5.26 -4.20 20.26
N LYS A 378 -6.05 -3.14 20.24
CA LYS A 378 -5.60 -1.78 20.57
C LYS A 378 -6.52 -1.15 21.61
N LYS A 379 -5.95 -0.18 22.34
CA LYS A 379 -6.76 0.74 23.14
C LYS A 379 -7.63 1.60 22.23
N SER A 380 -8.85 1.81 22.65
CA SER A 380 -9.90 2.57 21.97
C SER A 380 -10.47 3.65 22.90
N ILE A 381 -11.50 4.34 22.44
CA ILE A 381 -12.20 5.38 23.18
C ILE A 381 -12.93 4.76 24.40
N PRO A 382 -12.92 5.39 25.58
CA PRO A 382 -13.57 4.86 26.79
C PRO A 382 -15.08 4.68 26.68
N ASN A 383 -15.65 3.89 27.60
CA ASN A 383 -17.10 3.75 27.71
C ASN A 383 -17.79 5.08 28.08
N THR A 384 -19.09 5.11 27.85
CA THR A 384 -19.98 6.26 28.01
C THR A 384 -19.92 6.85 29.42
N ASP A 385 -19.88 6.02 30.46
CA ASP A 385 -19.80 6.48 31.86
C ASP A 385 -18.50 7.26 32.13
N ILE A 386 -17.37 6.76 31.65
CA ILE A 386 -16.07 7.42 31.76
C ILE A 386 -16.05 8.68 30.89
N LEU A 387 -16.54 8.61 29.65
CA LEU A 387 -16.62 9.77 28.76
C LEU A 387 -17.47 10.88 29.37
N MET A 388 -18.68 10.56 29.84
CA MET A 388 -19.56 11.55 30.46
C MET A 388 -18.89 12.24 31.65
N ASN A 389 -18.13 11.50 32.47
CA ASN A 389 -17.36 12.09 33.58
C ASN A 389 -16.21 12.98 33.09
N LEU A 390 -15.41 12.52 32.12
CA LEU A 390 -14.27 13.27 31.57
C LEU A 390 -14.70 14.56 30.86
N PHE A 391 -15.92 14.58 30.31
CA PHE A 391 -16.44 15.69 29.52
C PHE A 391 -17.55 16.49 30.23
N ALA A 392 -17.97 16.09 31.43
CA ALA A 392 -18.83 16.90 32.29
C ALA A 392 -18.16 18.24 32.67
N ASP A 393 -16.85 18.22 32.95
CA ASP A 393 -16.10 19.38 33.42
C ASP A 393 -15.61 20.32 32.30
N LYS A 394 -15.55 19.84 31.04
CA LYS A 394 -15.02 20.61 29.90
C LYS A 394 -16.05 21.52 29.20
N GLY A 395 -17.24 21.66 29.79
CA GLY A 395 -18.34 22.44 29.23
C GLY A 395 -19.02 21.70 28.08
N SER A 396 -20.30 22.01 27.86
CA SER A 396 -21.28 21.35 27.01
C SER A 396 -20.96 21.20 25.51
N LYS A 397 -19.70 21.05 25.08
CA LYS A 397 -19.29 20.92 23.67
C LYS A 397 -19.12 19.45 23.25
N PRO A 398 -19.33 19.13 21.97
CA PRO A 398 -19.01 17.81 21.43
C PRO A 398 -17.49 17.56 21.45
N LEU A 399 -17.09 16.29 21.55
CA LEU A 399 -15.70 15.88 21.53
C LEU A 399 -15.23 15.68 20.09
N HIS A 400 -14.51 16.66 19.53
CA HIS A 400 -13.89 16.56 18.22
C HIS A 400 -12.53 15.85 18.27
N PHE A 401 -12.28 14.97 17.31
CA PHE A 401 -10.98 14.31 17.16
C PHE A 401 -10.72 13.88 15.71
N ASP A 402 -9.44 13.63 15.42
CA ASP A 402 -8.99 13.06 14.16
C ASP A 402 -8.54 11.62 14.40
N SER A 403 -9.30 10.68 13.84
CA SER A 403 -9.08 9.23 14.03
C SER A 403 -7.71 8.73 13.54
N LEU A 404 -7.00 9.46 12.67
CA LEU A 404 -5.65 9.10 12.25
C LEU A 404 -4.55 9.66 13.15
N LYS A 405 -4.82 10.74 13.90
CA LYS A 405 -3.81 11.42 14.72
C LYS A 405 -3.83 10.94 16.16
N SER A 406 -5.00 10.96 16.79
CA SER A 406 -5.13 10.61 18.20
C SER A 406 -6.57 10.26 18.53
N LEU A 407 -6.76 9.07 19.11
CA LEU A 407 -8.01 8.72 19.78
C LEU A 407 -8.00 9.28 21.20
N PRO A 408 -9.14 9.78 21.72
CA PRO A 408 -9.27 10.16 23.12
C PRO A 408 -9.34 8.90 24.00
N VAL A 409 -8.17 8.35 24.35
CA VAL A 409 -8.02 7.13 25.16
C VAL A 409 -7.79 7.48 26.64
N ALA A 410 -8.34 6.71 27.58
CA ALA A 410 -8.06 6.86 29.01
C ALA A 410 -6.64 6.41 29.38
N THR A 411 -6.04 7.10 30.36
CA THR A 411 -4.68 6.83 30.87
C THR A 411 -4.59 5.62 31.80
N GLU A 412 -5.71 5.12 32.34
CA GLU A 412 -5.73 4.04 33.32
C GLU A 412 -5.59 2.63 32.69
N GLN A 413 -5.11 1.69 33.49
CA GLN A 413 -4.96 0.29 33.09
C GLN A 413 -6.35 -0.36 32.97
N LEU A 414 -6.66 -0.80 31.76
CA LEU A 414 -7.88 -1.53 31.45
C LEU A 414 -7.82 -2.90 32.13
N SER A 415 -8.81 -3.22 32.95
CA SER A 415 -9.14 -4.62 33.23
C SER A 415 -9.62 -5.21 31.91
N ALA A 416 -9.03 -6.33 31.47
CA ALA A 416 -9.56 -7.06 30.34
C ALA A 416 -10.99 -7.46 30.70
N GLY A 417 -12.00 -6.83 30.09
CA GLY A 417 -13.38 -7.25 30.24
C GLY A 417 -13.47 -8.75 29.94
N ASN A 418 -14.31 -9.46 30.69
CA ASN A 418 -14.52 -10.91 30.55
C ASN A 418 -15.13 -11.32 29.18
N HIS A 419 -15.19 -10.42 28.21
CA HIS A 419 -15.79 -10.68 26.90
C HIS A 419 -14.79 -11.41 26.00
N GLN A 420 -15.09 -12.68 25.73
CA GLN A 420 -14.27 -13.54 24.91
C GLN A 420 -14.56 -13.27 23.43
N LEU A 421 -13.52 -12.92 22.68
CA LEU A 421 -13.59 -12.78 21.23
C LEU A 421 -13.98 -14.11 20.59
N GLU A 422 -15.11 -14.16 19.89
CA GLU A 422 -15.55 -15.32 19.11
C GLU A 422 -14.90 -15.29 17.72
N LEU A 423 -13.72 -15.90 17.61
CA LEU A 423 -12.93 -15.87 16.37
C LEU A 423 -13.65 -16.52 15.17
N ASP A 424 -14.40 -17.60 15.39
CA ASP A 424 -15.12 -18.28 14.31
C ASP A 424 -16.17 -17.36 13.68
N LEU A 425 -16.94 -16.65 14.51
CA LEU A 425 -17.95 -15.69 14.06
C LEU A 425 -17.31 -14.54 13.26
N VAL A 426 -16.16 -14.03 13.71
CA VAL A 426 -15.44 -12.98 12.99
C VAL A 426 -14.80 -13.48 11.71
N ASN A 427 -14.29 -14.72 11.67
CA ASN A 427 -13.79 -15.35 10.46
C ASN A 427 -14.89 -15.56 9.41
N ASP A 428 -16.09 -15.95 9.85
CA ASP A 428 -17.26 -16.05 8.98
C ASP A 428 -17.65 -14.69 8.41
N ALA A 429 -17.63 -13.63 9.23
CA ALA A 429 -17.85 -12.26 8.76
C ALA A 429 -16.76 -11.78 7.79
N ALA A 430 -15.49 -12.11 8.03
CA ALA A 430 -14.40 -11.79 7.10
C ALA A 430 -14.60 -12.50 5.75
N ASN A 431 -14.99 -13.78 5.77
CA ASN A 431 -15.31 -14.52 4.55
C ASN A 431 -16.53 -13.96 3.82
N TRP A 432 -17.56 -13.55 4.56
CA TRP A 432 -18.74 -12.91 4.02
C TRP A 432 -18.40 -11.57 3.37
N LEU A 433 -17.69 -10.68 4.07
CA LEU A 433 -17.24 -9.38 3.56
C LEU A 433 -16.37 -9.54 2.31
N ARG A 434 -15.44 -10.50 2.31
CA ARG A 434 -14.59 -10.81 1.16
C ARG A 434 -15.41 -11.14 -0.08
N ARG A 435 -16.46 -11.95 0.05
CA ARG A 435 -17.33 -12.32 -1.07
C ARG A 435 -18.26 -11.18 -1.49
N THR A 436 -18.80 -10.45 -0.53
CA THR A 436 -19.75 -9.35 -0.80
C THR A 436 -19.07 -8.15 -1.46
N LEU A 437 -17.84 -7.82 -1.03
CA LEU A 437 -17.07 -6.70 -1.57
C LEU A 437 -16.14 -7.11 -2.73
N ASP A 438 -15.91 -8.41 -2.92
CA ASP A 438 -14.89 -8.97 -3.84
C ASP A 438 -13.52 -8.28 -3.69
N LEU A 439 -13.08 -8.13 -2.43
CA LEU A 439 -11.77 -7.58 -2.07
C LEU A 439 -10.81 -8.68 -1.67
N THR A 440 -9.60 -8.63 -2.21
CA THR A 440 -8.51 -9.57 -1.91
C THR A 440 -7.89 -9.25 -0.56
N ILE A 441 -7.67 -7.96 -0.26
CA ILE A 441 -7.03 -7.49 0.97
C ILE A 441 -7.80 -6.32 1.57
N PHE A 442 -8.30 -6.51 2.78
CA PHE A 442 -8.99 -5.45 3.52
C PHE A 442 -8.81 -5.66 5.03
N GLY A 443 -9.05 -4.60 5.79
CA GLY A 443 -9.13 -4.68 7.25
C GLY A 443 -10.50 -4.19 7.71
N PHE A 444 -10.89 -4.60 8.90
CA PHE A 444 -12.12 -4.13 9.52
C PHE A 444 -11.94 -4.08 11.03
N ASP A 445 -12.56 -3.09 11.64
CA ASP A 445 -12.41 -2.81 13.06
C ASP A 445 -13.66 -3.30 13.80
N VAL A 446 -13.46 -4.13 14.82
CA VAL A 446 -14.52 -4.73 15.63
C VAL A 446 -14.40 -4.24 17.06
N VAL A 447 -15.52 -3.86 17.65
CA VAL A 447 -15.66 -3.64 19.10
C VAL A 447 -16.63 -4.68 19.66
N ILE A 448 -16.42 -5.11 20.91
CA ILE A 448 -17.31 -6.08 21.56
C ILE A 448 -18.18 -5.32 22.54
N GLN A 449 -19.49 -5.34 22.34
CA GLN A 449 -20.45 -4.62 23.14
C GLN A 449 -20.53 -5.19 24.56
N GLU A 450 -20.38 -4.33 25.56
CA GLU A 450 -20.58 -4.71 26.96
C GLU A 450 -22.02 -5.15 27.24
N GLY A 451 -22.16 -6.15 28.12
CA GLY A 451 -23.45 -6.74 28.48
C GLY A 451 -23.95 -7.78 27.48
N THR A 452 -24.04 -7.47 26.18
CA THR A 452 -24.52 -8.43 25.16
C THR A 452 -23.43 -9.35 24.63
N GLY A 453 -22.18 -8.89 24.59
CA GLY A 453 -21.06 -9.58 23.95
C GLY A 453 -21.10 -9.54 22.42
N ASP A 454 -21.98 -8.73 21.81
CA ASP A 454 -22.10 -8.64 20.35
C ASP A 454 -20.84 -8.01 19.72
N HIS A 455 -20.36 -8.59 18.62
CA HIS A 455 -19.28 -8.09 17.79
C HIS A 455 -19.81 -7.06 16.80
N VAL A 456 -19.48 -5.80 17.02
CA VAL A 456 -19.94 -4.69 16.18
C VAL A 456 -18.81 -4.24 15.26
N ILE A 457 -19.02 -4.37 13.93
CA ILE A 457 -18.04 -3.90 12.93
C ILE A 457 -18.23 -2.41 12.71
N VAL A 458 -17.27 -1.59 13.15
CA VAL A 458 -17.39 -0.12 13.18
C VAL A 458 -16.68 0.60 12.04
N ASP A 459 -15.79 -0.09 11.33
CA ASP A 459 -15.04 0.45 10.19
C ASP A 459 -14.55 -0.67 9.25
N VAL A 460 -14.40 -0.38 7.96
CA VAL A 460 -13.85 -1.29 6.93
C VAL A 460 -12.91 -0.50 6.03
N ASN A 461 -11.70 -1.03 5.80
CA ASN A 461 -10.61 -0.35 5.12
C ASN A 461 -10.01 -1.23 4.02
N TYR A 462 -9.88 -0.71 2.80
CA TYR A 462 -9.12 -1.37 1.73
C TYR A 462 -7.62 -1.35 2.00
N LEU A 463 -6.90 -2.43 1.69
CA LEU A 463 -5.44 -2.51 1.72
C LEU A 463 -4.79 -1.71 2.90
N PRO A 464 -5.12 -2.08 4.16
CA PRO A 464 -4.54 -1.45 5.35
C PRO A 464 -3.04 -1.74 5.43
N SER A 465 -2.31 -1.09 6.34
CA SER A 465 -0.88 -1.36 6.50
C SER A 465 -0.56 -2.68 7.20
N PHE A 466 -1.49 -3.26 7.98
CA PHE A 466 -1.30 -4.51 8.73
C PHE A 466 0.05 -4.62 9.47
N LYS A 467 0.60 -3.48 9.92
CA LYS A 467 1.92 -3.37 10.58
C LYS A 467 1.94 -3.97 11.98
N GLU A 468 0.75 -4.19 12.54
CA GLU A 468 0.56 -4.80 13.84
C GLU A 468 0.71 -6.33 13.81
N VAL A 469 0.73 -6.93 12.62
CA VAL A 469 0.93 -8.36 12.42
C VAL A 469 2.40 -8.59 12.03
N ALA A 470 3.05 -9.56 12.67
CA ALA A 470 4.46 -9.85 12.43
C ALA A 470 4.73 -10.21 10.96
N ASP A 471 5.80 -9.63 10.40
CA ASP A 471 6.14 -9.75 8.98
C ASP A 471 6.36 -11.20 8.52
N GLY A 472 6.89 -12.05 9.42
CA GLY A 472 7.12 -13.47 9.15
C GLY A 472 5.85 -14.28 8.84
N VAL A 473 4.66 -13.78 9.20
CA VAL A 473 3.37 -14.42 8.86
C VAL A 473 2.53 -13.55 7.93
N ALA A 474 2.58 -12.22 8.08
CA ALA A 474 1.79 -11.29 7.30
C ALA A 474 2.24 -11.23 5.83
N LEU A 475 3.54 -11.17 5.56
CA LEU A 475 4.04 -11.04 4.19
C LEU A 475 3.83 -12.29 3.35
N PRO A 476 4.10 -13.52 3.86
CA PRO A 476 3.68 -14.74 3.17
C PRO A 476 2.19 -14.75 2.85
N ALA A 477 1.32 -14.42 3.80
CA ALA A 477 -0.12 -14.38 3.60
C ALA A 477 -0.54 -13.33 2.56
N PHE A 478 0.09 -12.15 2.59
CA PHE A 478 -0.11 -11.10 1.59
C PHE A 478 0.28 -11.58 0.19
N TRP A 479 1.44 -12.22 0.03
CA TRP A 479 1.86 -12.76 -1.26
C TRP A 479 0.95 -13.90 -1.74
N ASP A 480 0.52 -14.79 -0.84
CA ASP A 480 -0.39 -15.88 -1.18
C ASP A 480 -1.73 -15.34 -1.69
N ALA A 481 -2.29 -14.35 -0.99
CA ALA A 481 -3.54 -13.69 -1.37
C ALA A 481 -3.47 -13.08 -2.78
N LEU A 482 -2.39 -12.36 -3.08
CA LEU A 482 -2.18 -11.80 -4.41
C LEU A 482 -2.06 -12.91 -5.46
N LYS A 483 -1.24 -13.93 -5.20
CA LYS A 483 -1.04 -15.04 -6.15
C LYS A 483 -2.35 -15.78 -6.45
N GLU A 484 -3.14 -16.09 -5.41
CA GLU A 484 -4.45 -16.74 -5.54
C GLU A 484 -5.40 -15.90 -6.41
N LYS A 485 -5.48 -14.58 -6.19
CA LYS A 485 -6.31 -13.69 -7.03
C LYS A 485 -5.84 -13.70 -8.49
N ILE A 486 -4.53 -13.60 -8.74
CA ILE A 486 -3.98 -13.59 -10.10
C ILE A 486 -4.31 -14.89 -10.84
N VAL A 487 -4.07 -16.04 -10.20
CA VAL A 487 -4.34 -17.35 -10.80
C VAL A 487 -5.83 -17.52 -11.06
N SER A 488 -6.68 -17.17 -10.08
CA SER A 488 -8.14 -17.27 -10.25
C SER A 488 -8.67 -16.41 -11.40
N GLU A 489 -8.16 -15.19 -11.60
CA GLU A 489 -8.59 -14.35 -12.71
C GLU A 489 -8.08 -14.86 -14.07
N LYS A 490 -6.86 -15.41 -14.13
CA LYS A 490 -6.32 -16.05 -15.35
C LYS A 490 -7.15 -17.27 -15.76
N ASP A 491 -7.59 -18.08 -14.79
CA ASP A 491 -8.43 -19.26 -15.06
C ASP A 491 -9.81 -18.85 -15.59
N LYS A 492 -10.41 -17.77 -15.06
CA LYS A 492 -11.69 -17.23 -15.55
C LYS A 492 -11.57 -16.76 -17.01
N GLN A 493 -10.52 -16.00 -17.34
CA GLN A 493 -10.29 -15.50 -18.70
C GLN A 493 -10.05 -16.65 -19.71
N SER A 494 -9.36 -17.71 -19.29
CA SER A 494 -9.11 -18.88 -20.15
C SER A 494 -10.42 -19.60 -20.48
N ASN A 495 -11.26 -19.86 -19.46
CA ASN A 495 -12.55 -20.52 -19.66
C ASN A 495 -13.52 -19.70 -20.52
N GLU A 496 -13.52 -18.37 -20.41
CA GLU A 496 -14.36 -17.51 -21.26
C GLU A 496 -13.93 -17.56 -22.73
N SER A 497 -12.62 -17.66 -23.00
CA SER A 497 -12.07 -17.75 -24.36
C SER A 497 -12.28 -19.10 -25.05
N GLU A 498 -12.49 -20.19 -24.31
CA GLU A 498 -12.83 -21.51 -24.87
C GLU A 498 -14.31 -21.64 -25.24
N ILE A 499 -15.17 -20.77 -24.71
CA ILE A 499 -16.62 -20.78 -24.93
C ILE A 499 -17.05 -19.81 -26.05
N SER A 500 -16.20 -18.83 -26.39
CA SER A 500 -16.36 -17.90 -27.51
C SER A 500 -15.79 -18.44 -28.82
#